data_AF-A0A848IVZ0-F1
#
_entry.id   AF-A0A848IVZ0-F1
#
_cell.length_a   1.000
_cell.length_b   1.000
_cell.length_c   1.000
_cell.angle_alpha   90.00
_cell.angle_beta   90.00
_cell.angle_gamma   90.00
#
_symmetry.space_group_name_H-M   'P 1'
#
loop_
_entity.id
_entity.type
_entity.pdbx_description
1 polymer ?
#
loop_
_entity_poly.entity_id
_entity_poly.type
_entity_poly.pdbx_seq_one_letter_code
_entity_poly.pdbx_strand_id
1 'polypeptide(L)' 'MKTSHVSSVELAAKICSDPSASYWLKEAIKALLKRDPVDAVNDSEVLAEIMRARLSEIEFFGGVGNLDVRPNEE' A
#
# COMPACT_ATOMS: atom_id res chain seq x y z
N MET A 1 -18.64 29.21 -7.21
CA MET A 1 -17.61 28.18 -7.44
C MET A 1 -18.29 26.83 -7.32
N LYS A 2 -18.34 26.01 -8.37
CA LYS A 2 -18.89 24.65 -8.28
C LYS A 2 -17.77 23.75 -7.77
N THR A 3 -17.89 23.23 -6.55
CA THR A 3 -17.07 22.10 -6.10
C THR A 3 -17.46 20.90 -6.95
N SER A 4 -16.61 20.52 -7.90
CA SER A 4 -16.77 19.31 -8.69
C SER A 4 -16.58 18.12 -7.76
N HIS A 5 -17.70 17.53 -7.31
CA HIS A 5 -17.69 16.24 -6.65
C HIS A 5 -17.28 15.19 -7.67
N VAL A 6 -16.06 14.66 -7.53
CA VAL A 6 -15.56 13.54 -8.35
C VAL A 6 -15.97 12.27 -7.64
N SER A 7 -16.67 11.37 -8.33
CA SER A 7 -17.09 10.10 -7.74
C SER A 7 -15.90 9.15 -7.53
N SER A 8 -16.01 8.23 -6.57
CA SER A 8 -14.98 7.20 -6.33
C SER A 8 -14.71 6.33 -7.58
N VAL A 9 -15.75 6.09 -8.38
CA VAL A 9 -15.65 5.35 -9.65
C VAL A 9 -14.84 6.12 -10.70
N GLU A 10 -15.03 7.44 -10.79
CA GLU A 10 -14.22 8.28 -11.69
C GLU A 10 -12.74 8.31 -11.29
N LEU A 11 -12.45 8.36 -9.99
CA LEU A 11 -11.07 8.28 -9.51
C LEU A 11 -10.42 6.93 -9.86
N ALA A 12 -11.14 5.84 -9.63
CA ALA A 12 -10.69 4.50 -10.00
C ALA A 12 -10.45 4.36 -11.50
N ALA A 13 -11.33 4.92 -12.34
CA ALA A 13 -11.19 4.91 -13.78
C ALA A 13 -9.91 5.63 -14.25
N LYS A 14 -9.57 6.77 -13.64
CA LYS A 14 -8.32 7.48 -13.92
C LYS A 14 -7.10 6.59 -13.68
N ILE A 15 -7.00 5.97 -12.51
CA ILE A 15 -5.90 5.05 -12.18
C ILE A 15 -5.87 3.82 -13.12
N CYS A 16 -7.04 3.26 -13.46
CA CYS A 16 -7.11 2.11 -14.36
C CYS A 16 -6.68 2.45 -15.79
N SER A 17 -6.92 3.68 -16.25
CA SER A 17 -6.52 4.18 -17.56
C SER A 17 -5.05 4.58 -17.64
N ASP A 18 -4.39 4.82 -16.51
CA ASP A 18 -3.00 5.27 -16.48
C ASP A 18 -2.04 4.11 -16.85
N PRO A 19 -1.27 4.18 -17.95
CA PRO A 19 -0.34 3.12 -18.34
C PRO A 19 0.83 2.94 -17.37
N SER A 20 1.16 3.94 -16.54
CA SER A 20 2.21 3.85 -15.52
C SER A 20 1.77 3.13 -14.25
N ALA A 21 0.45 3.04 -14.00
CA ALA A 21 -0.07 2.29 -12.87
C ALA A 21 0.15 0.78 -13.08
N SER A 22 0.59 0.10 -12.02
CA SER A 22 0.87 -1.32 -12.08
C SER A 22 -0.39 -2.14 -12.39
N TYR A 23 -0.23 -3.23 -13.14
CA TYR A 23 -1.36 -4.12 -13.46
C TYR A 23 -2.06 -4.64 -12.20
N TRP A 24 -1.28 -4.99 -11.17
CA TRP A 24 -1.81 -5.46 -9.90
C TRP A 24 -2.71 -4.42 -9.22
N LEU A 25 -2.30 -3.15 -9.18
CA LEU A 25 -3.09 -2.08 -8.55
C LEU A 25 -4.43 -1.89 -9.28
N LYS A 26 -4.43 -1.96 -10.61
CA LYS A 26 -5.66 -1.86 -11.42
C LYS A 26 -6.63 -2.99 -11.09
N GLU A 27 -6.14 -4.22 -10.99
CA GLU A 27 -6.99 -5.37 -10.65
C GLU A 27 -7.47 -5.31 -9.19
N ALA A 28 -6.64 -4.86 -8.25
CA ALA A 28 -7.04 -4.64 -6.86
C ALA A 28 -8.18 -3.61 -6.75
N ILE A 29 -8.06 -2.47 -7.45
CA ILE A 29 -9.12 -1.46 -7.50
C ILE A 29 -10.43 -2.04 -8.07
N LYS A 30 -10.35 -2.78 -9.19
CA LYS A 30 -11.54 -3.42 -9.79
C LYS A 30 -12.19 -4.44 -8.87
N ALA A 31 -11.41 -5.16 -8.05
CA ALA A 31 -11.93 -6.12 -7.08
C ALA A 31 -12.62 -5.40 -5.91
N LEU A 32 -12.00 -4.36 -5.36
CA LEU A 32 -12.53 -3.58 -4.24
C LEU A 32 -13.82 -2.83 -4.62
N LEU A 33 -13.94 -2.34 -5.86
CA LEU A 33 -15.17 -1.71 -6.36
C LEU A 33 -16.40 -2.63 -6.39
N LYS A 34 -16.21 -3.95 -6.27
CA LYS A 34 -17.31 -4.94 -6.22
C LYS A 34 -17.75 -5.25 -4.78
N ARG A 35 -17.05 -4.74 -3.77
CA ARG A 35 -17.35 -4.92 -2.34
C ARG A 35 -18.24 -3.78 -1.84
N ASP A 36 -18.84 -3.98 -0.67
CA ASP A 36 -19.38 -2.85 0.09
C ASP A 36 -18.24 -1.84 0.41
N PRO A 37 -18.48 -0.52 0.36
CA PRO A 37 -17.43 0.46 0.60
C PRO A 37 -16.72 0.33 1.95
N VAL A 38 -17.42 -0.13 3.01
CA VAL A 38 -16.82 -0.34 4.33
C VAL A 38 -15.85 -1.53 4.29
N ASP A 39 -16.27 -2.64 3.68
CA ASP A 39 -15.41 -3.81 3.49
C ASP A 39 -14.21 -3.49 2.60
N ALA A 40 -14.41 -2.72 1.53
CA ALA A 40 -13.33 -2.35 0.60
C ALA A 40 -12.22 -1.54 1.30
N VAL A 41 -12.59 -0.62 2.20
CA VAL A 41 -11.61 0.15 2.99
C VAL A 41 -10.87 -0.78 3.94
N ASN A 42 -11.58 -1.61 4.70
CA ASN A 42 -10.97 -2.55 5.65
C ASN A 42 -10.01 -3.52 4.95
N ASP A 43 -10.41 -4.10 3.81
CA ASP A 43 -9.57 -4.99 2.99
C ASP A 43 -8.27 -4.28 2.57
N SER A 44 -8.38 -3.00 2.18
CA SER A 44 -7.23 -2.20 1.75
C SER A 44 -6.27 -1.84 2.88
N GLU A 45 -6.79 -1.60 4.09
CA GLU A 45 -5.99 -1.30 5.28
C GLU A 45 -5.21 -2.52 5.75
N VAL A 46 -5.87 -3.69 5.83
CA VAL A 46 -5.23 -4.97 6.17
C VAL A 46 -4.12 -5.29 5.15
N LEU A 47 -4.40 -5.11 3.86
CA LEU A 47 -3.40 -5.32 2.82
C LEU A 47 -2.19 -4.40 2.98
N ALA A 48 -2.42 -3.12 3.25
CA ALA A 48 -1.34 -2.16 3.49
C ALA A 48 -0.52 -2.52 4.73
N GLU A 49 -1.16 -2.99 5.81
CA GLU A 49 -0.48 -3.46 7.02
C GLU A 49 0.45 -4.64 6.74
N ILE A 50 -0.03 -5.68 6.03
CA ILE A 50 0.79 -6.84 5.67
C ILE A 50 1.99 -6.41 4.81
N MET A 51 1.80 -5.51 3.84
CA MET A 51 2.90 -5.03 3.00
C MET A 51 3.93 -4.21 3.79
N ARG A 52 3.48 -3.40 4.77
CA ARG A 52 4.38 -2.66 5.67
C ARG A 52 5.16 -3.60 6.57
N ALA A 53 4.53 -4.63 7.12
CA ALA A 53 5.20 -5.64 7.92
C ALA A 53 6.31 -6.33 7.12
N ARG A 54 6.00 -6.76 5.88
CA ARG A 54 6.98 -7.35 4.95
C ARG A 54 8.14 -6.40 4.62
N LEU A 55 7.88 -5.11 4.44
CA LEU A 55 8.94 -4.13 4.22
C LEU A 55 9.83 -4.00 5.46
N SER A 56 9.22 -3.93 6.65
CA SER A 56 9.92 -3.81 7.93
C SER A 56 10.83 -5.01 8.20
N GLU A 57 10.42 -6.22 7.82
CA GLU A 57 11.28 -7.41 7.89
C GLU A 57 12.58 -7.19 7.10
N ILE A 58 12.48 -6.72 5.85
CA ILE A 58 13.65 -6.48 4.99
C ILE A 58 14.52 -5.34 5.55
N GLU A 59 13.92 -4.25 6.01
CA GLU A 59 14.64 -3.11 6.60
C GLU A 59 15.37 -3.53 7.89
N PHE A 60 14.74 -4.34 8.73
CA PHE A 60 15.37 -4.88 9.94
C PHE A 60 16.53 -5.82 9.59
N PHE A 61 16.37 -6.75 8.64
CA PHE A 61 17.46 -7.61 8.17
C PHE A 61 18.59 -6.84 7.47
N GLY A 62 18.28 -5.74 6.78
CA GLY A 62 19.27 -4.83 6.18
C GLY A 62 20.00 -3.93 7.19
N GLY A 63 19.45 -3.74 8.39
CA GLY A 63 20.02 -2.90 9.46
C GLY A 63 20.97 -3.61 10.42
N VAL A 64 21.00 -4.95 10.48
CA VAL A 64 21.89 -5.71 11.39
C VAL A 64 23.31 -5.90 10.84
N GLY A 65 23.66 -5.26 9.72
CA GLY A 65 25.01 -5.31 9.15
C GLY A 65 26.04 -4.38 9.83
N ASN A 66 25.66 -3.61 10.85
CA ASN A 66 26.53 -2.60 11.46
C ASN A 66 26.43 -2.54 12.99
N LEU A 67 26.27 -3.69 13.64
CA LEU A 67 26.61 -3.79 15.06
C LEU A 67 28.13 -3.85 15.16
N ASP A 68 28.74 -2.67 15.28
CA ASP A 68 30.06 -2.49 15.89
C ASP A 68 29.98 -3.04 17.32
N VAL A 69 30.20 -4.36 17.46
CA VAL A 69 30.38 -5.02 18.74
C VAL A 69 31.72 -4.53 19.27
N ARG A 70 31.70 -3.38 19.94
CA ARG A 70 32.84 -3.01 20.77
C ARG A 70 32.96 -4.05 21.87
N PRO A 71 34.11 -4.72 22.02
CA PRO A 71 34.31 -5.62 23.13
C PRO A 71 34.21 -4.78 24.41
N ASN A 72 33.50 -5.31 25.40
CA ASN A 72 33.53 -4.75 26.75
C ASN A 72 34.98 -4.78 27.22
N GLU A 73 35.62 -3.61 27.31
CA GLU A 73 36.87 -3.47 28.06
C GLU A 73 36.49 -3.58 29.54
N GLU A 74 36.97 -4.65 30.18
CA GLU A 74 36.93 -4.88 31.63
C GLU A 74 37.78 -3.87 32.41
#